data_AF-A0A3D2ICS8-F1
#
_entry.id   AF-A0A3D2ICS8-F1
#
_cell.length_a   1.000
_cell.length_b   1.000
_cell.length_c   1.000
_cell.angle_alpha   90.00
_cell.angle_beta   90.00
_cell.angle_gamma   90.00
#
_symmetry.space_group_name_H-M   'P 1'
#
loop_
_entity.id
_entity.type
_entity.pdbx_description
1 polymer ?
#
loop_
_entity_poly.entity_id
_entity_poly.type
_entity_poly.pdbx_seq_one_letter_code
_entity_poly.pdbx_strand_id
1 'polypeptide(L)'
;MKKNCRMSLIICSAFIFLISCSTSKEKTSWYKVYTDQGLMVVNSDSASIKVNLRYSTTDNFIGKDVYGDLEEAYLQPEALSKLYKAAEYLNGLHPELRLLIWDAARPRRIQQVLWDQVEIPLPERAQYVANPETGSIHNYGA
;
A
#
# COMPACT_ATOMS: atom_id res chain seq x y z
N MET A 1 2.77 -58.88 63.08
CA MET A 1 1.95 -59.56 62.05
C MET A 1 2.10 -58.82 60.73
N LYS A 2 2.47 -59.54 59.66
CA LYS A 2 2.57 -59.05 58.26
C LYS A 2 1.20 -58.61 57.71
N LYS A 3 1.24 -57.70 56.72
CA LYS A 3 0.40 -57.54 55.50
C LYS A 3 0.21 -56.03 55.22
N ASN A 4 0.24 -55.47 54.01
CA ASN A 4 0.60 -55.89 52.65
C ASN A 4 0.60 -54.61 51.78
N CYS A 5 1.52 -54.55 50.83
CA CYS A 5 1.53 -53.65 49.68
C CYS A 5 0.28 -53.85 48.79
N ARG A 6 -0.34 -52.75 48.30
CA ARG A 6 -1.13 -52.74 47.04
C ARG A 6 -1.08 -51.39 46.28
N MET A 7 -0.33 -51.45 45.18
CA MET A 7 -0.47 -50.83 43.87
C MET A 7 -1.88 -50.29 43.47
N SER A 8 -1.92 -49.06 42.92
CA SER A 8 -2.86 -48.50 41.90
C SER A 8 -2.86 -46.96 42.05
N LEU A 9 -2.90 -46.09 41.04
CA LEU A 9 -3.08 -46.17 39.60
C LEU A 9 -2.60 -44.82 39.01
N ILE A 10 -2.11 -44.86 37.77
CA ILE A 10 -1.55 -43.77 36.97
C ILE A 10 -2.52 -42.59 36.78
N ILE A 11 -2.06 -41.35 36.98
CA ILE A 11 -2.44 -40.21 36.13
C ILE A 11 -1.19 -39.35 35.87
N CYS A 12 -0.49 -39.64 34.78
CA CYS A 12 0.44 -38.72 34.15
C CYS A 12 -0.36 -37.50 33.66
N SER A 13 -0.51 -36.48 34.50
CA SER A 13 -0.98 -35.17 34.08
C SER A 13 0.16 -34.47 33.33
N ALA A 14 0.41 -34.92 32.09
CA ALA A 14 1.17 -34.15 31.13
C ALA A 14 0.37 -32.88 30.84
N PHE A 15 0.70 -31.79 31.54
CA PHE A 15 0.32 -30.44 31.15
C PHE A 15 1.07 -30.16 29.84
N ILE A 16 0.51 -30.64 28.73
CA ILE A 16 0.88 -30.24 27.39
C ILE A 16 0.45 -28.78 27.30
N PHE A 17 1.39 -27.87 27.60
CA PHE A 17 1.24 -26.47 27.28
C PHE A 17 1.20 -26.40 25.75
N LEU A 18 -0.01 -26.46 25.19
CA LEU A 18 -0.28 -26.14 23.80
C LEU A 18 0.05 -24.65 23.64
N ILE A 19 1.33 -24.36 23.41
CA ILE A 19 1.77 -23.09 22.86
C ILE A 19 1.16 -23.06 21.46
N SER A 20 -0.04 -22.49 21.34
CA SER A 20 -0.56 -22.01 20.07
C SER A 20 0.41 -20.93 19.60
N CYS A 21 1.44 -21.34 18.85
CA CYS A 21 2.28 -20.46 18.08
C CYS A 21 1.36 -19.81 17.05
N SER A 22 0.85 -18.61 17.36
CA SER A 22 0.14 -17.78 16.39
C SER A 22 1.16 -17.37 15.34
N THR A 23 1.09 -17.97 14.15
CA THR A 23 1.81 -17.48 12.99
C THR A 23 1.19 -16.15 12.59
N SER A 24 1.81 -15.03 12.99
CA SER A 24 1.49 -13.74 12.40
C SER A 24 1.87 -13.83 10.92
N LYS A 25 0.87 -13.71 10.04
CA LYS A 25 1.15 -13.49 8.61
C LYS A 25 1.92 -12.17 8.51
N GLU A 26 3.19 -12.25 8.15
CA GLU A 26 4.00 -11.07 7.89
C GLU A 26 3.33 -10.27 6.76
N LYS A 27 2.98 -9.00 7.02
CA LYS A 27 2.45 -8.12 5.98
C LYS A 27 3.60 -7.79 5.03
N THR A 28 3.48 -8.15 3.76
CA THR A 28 4.45 -7.77 2.74
C THR A 28 4.45 -6.25 2.58
N SER A 29 5.62 -5.62 2.74
CA SER A 29 5.79 -4.18 2.52
C SER A 29 5.52 -3.79 1.06
N TRP A 30 4.86 -2.64 0.85
CA TRP A 30 4.63 -2.07 -0.49
C TRP A 30 5.93 -1.86 -1.27
N TYR A 31 7.02 -1.55 -0.58
CA TYR A 31 8.34 -1.45 -1.19
C TYR A 31 8.66 -2.72 -1.98
N LYS A 32 8.59 -3.89 -1.33
CA LYS A 32 8.87 -5.17 -1.98
C LYS A 32 7.89 -5.45 -3.11
N VAL A 33 6.59 -5.22 -2.87
CA VAL A 33 5.54 -5.48 -3.87
C VAL A 33 5.80 -4.73 -5.18
N TYR A 34 6.16 -3.45 -5.09
CA TYR A 34 6.36 -2.60 -6.26
C TYR A 34 7.75 -2.76 -6.88
N THR A 35 8.81 -2.94 -6.08
CA THR A 35 10.15 -3.17 -6.63
C THR A 35 10.26 -4.51 -7.34
N ASP A 36 9.58 -5.56 -6.85
CA ASP A 36 9.51 -6.86 -7.54
C ASP A 36 8.79 -6.76 -8.90
N GLN A 37 7.91 -5.77 -9.07
CA GLN A 37 7.23 -5.46 -10.33
C GLN A 37 8.03 -4.49 -11.22
N GLY A 38 9.25 -4.12 -10.81
CA GLY A 38 10.13 -3.23 -11.57
C GLY A 38 9.83 -1.74 -11.42
N LEU A 39 8.93 -1.34 -10.50
CA LEU A 39 8.71 0.07 -10.20
C LEU A 39 9.81 0.60 -9.29
N MET A 40 10.07 1.91 -9.42
CA MET A 40 11.05 2.63 -8.62
C MET A 40 10.36 3.62 -7.70
N VAL A 41 10.89 3.74 -6.48
CA VAL A 41 10.44 4.77 -5.53
C VAL A 41 10.87 6.16 -6.02
N VAL A 42 9.99 7.14 -5.86
CA VAL A 42 10.32 8.55 -6.09
C VAL A 42 11.18 9.04 -4.93
N ASN A 43 12.37 9.54 -5.24
CA ASN A 43 13.21 10.20 -4.24
C ASN A 43 12.74 11.65 -4.07
N SER A 44 11.92 11.88 -3.05
CA SER A 44 11.36 13.20 -2.73
C SER A 44 12.40 14.20 -2.23
N ASP A 45 13.49 13.73 -1.62
CA ASP A 45 14.53 14.59 -1.06
C ASP A 45 15.51 15.12 -2.12
N SER A 46 15.77 14.35 -3.18
CA SER A 46 16.81 14.70 -4.17
C SER A 46 16.29 15.51 -5.36
N ALA A 47 15.00 15.47 -5.65
CA ALA A 47 14.48 15.86 -6.97
C ALA A 47 13.70 17.18 -7.02
N SER A 48 13.64 17.97 -5.93
CA SER A 48 12.72 19.12 -5.87
C SER A 48 11.25 18.71 -6.13
N ILE A 49 10.88 17.51 -5.66
CA ILE A 49 9.54 16.95 -5.75
C ILE A 49 9.02 16.70 -4.33
N LYS A 50 7.74 16.96 -4.10
CA LYS A 50 7.04 16.59 -2.87
C LYS A 50 6.10 15.43 -3.14
N VAL A 51 6.03 14.51 -2.19
CA VAL A 51 5.07 13.39 -2.20
C VAL A 51 4.09 13.63 -1.07
N ASN A 52 2.80 13.64 -1.40
CA ASN A 52 1.70 13.70 -0.45
C ASN A 52 0.56 12.86 -1.04
N LEU A 53 0.62 11.55 -0.87
CA LEU A 53 -0.36 10.65 -1.44
C LEU A 53 -1.73 10.92 -0.79
N ARG A 54 -2.66 11.54 -1.53
CA ARG A 54 -3.92 12.02 -0.94
C ARG A 54 -4.77 10.90 -0.36
N TYR A 55 -4.69 9.73 -0.98
CA TYR A 55 -5.40 8.53 -0.56
C TYR A 55 -4.76 7.79 0.62
N SER A 56 -3.58 8.24 1.10
CA SER A 56 -2.98 7.85 2.39
C SER A 56 -3.29 8.84 3.52
N THR A 57 -4.26 9.73 3.31
CA THR A 57 -4.69 10.74 4.29
C THR A 57 -6.22 10.83 4.29
N THR A 58 -6.80 11.61 5.20
CA THR A 58 -8.24 11.96 5.15
C THR A 58 -8.54 13.16 4.27
N ASP A 59 -7.53 13.87 3.76
CA ASP A 59 -7.66 15.03 2.88
C ASP A 59 -7.82 14.57 1.41
N ASN A 60 -8.94 13.92 1.13
CA ASN A 60 -9.37 13.50 -0.21
C ASN A 60 -10.89 13.46 -0.29
N PHE A 61 -11.46 13.28 -1.49
CA PHE A 61 -12.91 13.34 -1.70
C PHE A 61 -13.71 12.23 -0.98
N ILE A 62 -13.06 11.14 -0.57
CA ILE A 62 -13.69 10.04 0.19
C ILE A 62 -13.71 10.37 1.69
N GLY A 63 -12.83 11.27 2.15
CA GLY A 63 -12.65 11.60 3.57
C GLY A 63 -12.01 10.48 4.40
N LYS A 64 -11.35 9.51 3.76
CA LYS A 64 -10.74 8.34 4.42
C LYS A 64 -9.37 8.03 3.87
N ASP A 65 -8.48 7.56 4.74
CA ASP A 65 -7.26 6.87 4.31
C ASP A 65 -7.63 5.48 3.79
N VAL A 66 -7.43 5.27 2.49
CA VAL A 66 -7.72 4.01 1.81
C VAL A 66 -6.43 3.27 1.41
N TYR A 67 -5.28 3.93 1.44
CA TYR A 67 -3.97 3.35 1.17
C TYR A 67 -3.42 2.58 2.38
N GLY A 68 -3.61 3.11 3.58
CA GLY A 68 -3.04 2.57 4.81
C GLY A 68 -1.53 2.80 4.85
N ASP A 69 -0.75 1.73 4.81
CA ASP A 69 0.72 1.75 4.91
C ASP A 69 1.45 2.07 3.58
N LEU A 70 0.71 2.43 2.52
CA LEU A 70 1.30 2.92 1.27
C LEU A 70 1.50 4.43 1.33
N GLU A 71 2.70 4.84 1.76
CA GLU A 71 3.08 6.26 1.92
C GLU A 71 4.06 6.75 0.83
N GLU A 72 4.73 5.82 0.15
CA GLU A 72 5.74 6.11 -0.87
C GLU A 72 5.15 6.10 -2.29
N ALA A 73 5.63 7.02 -3.13
CA ALA A 73 5.24 7.05 -4.54
C ALA A 73 6.12 6.12 -5.37
N TYR A 74 5.50 5.24 -6.15
CA TYR A 74 6.19 4.32 -7.06
C TYR A 74 5.79 4.59 -8.50
N LEU A 75 6.77 4.61 -9.41
CA LEU A 75 6.57 4.85 -10.84
C LEU A 75 7.38 3.86 -11.68
N GLN A 76 6.96 3.68 -12.92
CA GLN A 76 7.78 3.03 -13.94
C GLN A 76 9.10 3.82 -14.13
N PRO A 77 10.24 3.16 -14.38
CA PRO A 77 11.53 3.84 -14.55
C PRO A 77 11.50 4.96 -15.59
N GLU A 78 10.79 4.75 -16.70
CA GLU A 78 10.65 5.76 -17.76
C GLU A 78 9.85 6.99 -17.30
N ALA A 79 8.72 6.77 -16.61
CA ALA A 79 7.89 7.84 -16.06
C ALA A 79 8.67 8.63 -14.99
N LEU A 80 9.40 7.93 -14.11
CA LEU A 80 10.26 8.55 -13.10
C LEU A 80 11.34 9.44 -13.73
N SER A 81 12.00 8.96 -14.79
CA SER A 81 13.01 9.75 -15.51
C SER A 81 12.42 11.02 -16.12
N LYS A 82 11.23 10.94 -16.73
CA LYS A 82 10.55 12.11 -17.30
C LYS A 82 10.09 13.08 -16.21
N LEU A 83 9.61 12.57 -15.08
CA LEU A 83 9.21 13.38 -13.93
C LEU A 83 10.40 14.17 -13.37
N TYR A 84 11.57 13.56 -13.21
CA TYR A 84 12.77 14.27 -12.75
C TYR A 84 13.20 15.36 -13.72
N LYS A 85 13.17 15.10 -15.04
CA LYS A 85 13.44 16.15 -16.04
C LYS A 85 12.44 17.30 -15.97
N ALA A 86 11.15 17.00 -15.74
CA ALA A 86 10.13 18.02 -15.56
C ALA A 86 10.36 18.85 -14.29
N ALA A 87 10.76 18.20 -13.18
CA ALA A 87 11.10 18.88 -11.94
C ALA A 87 12.34 19.77 -12.07
N GLU A 88 13.39 19.29 -12.74
CA GLU A 88 14.59 20.07 -13.05
C GLU A 88 14.27 21.29 -13.92
N TYR A 89 13.45 21.09 -14.97
CA TYR A 89 13.01 22.15 -15.85
C TYR A 89 12.21 23.23 -15.10
N LEU A 90 11.24 22.81 -14.27
CA LEU A 90 10.47 23.72 -13.43
C LEU A 90 11.38 24.50 -12.49
N ASN A 91 12.29 23.82 -11.80
CA ASN A 91 13.21 24.46 -10.86
C ASN A 91 14.15 25.48 -11.54
N GLY A 92 14.52 25.25 -12.81
CA GLY A 92 15.31 26.20 -13.59
C GLY A 92 14.56 27.50 -13.93
N LEU A 93 13.23 27.45 -14.08
CA LEU A 93 12.39 28.62 -14.38
C LEU A 93 11.84 29.29 -13.12
N HIS A 94 11.50 28.47 -12.12
CA HIS A 94 10.78 28.84 -10.91
C HIS A 94 11.39 28.09 -9.71
N PRO A 95 12.53 28.55 -9.17
CA PRO A 95 13.24 27.89 -8.08
C PRO A 95 12.47 27.87 -6.75
N GLU A 96 11.39 28.62 -6.64
CA GLU A 96 10.43 28.63 -5.52
C GLU A 96 9.36 27.53 -5.62
N LEU A 97 9.16 26.95 -6.81
CA LEU A 97 8.12 25.96 -7.07
C LEU A 97 8.66 24.53 -7.03
N ARG A 98 7.81 23.59 -6.64
CA ARG A 98 8.09 22.16 -6.57
C ARG A 98 6.92 21.40 -7.17
N LEU A 99 7.17 20.30 -7.87
CA LEU A 99 6.10 19.39 -8.26
C LEU A 99 5.58 18.64 -7.03
N LEU A 100 4.27 18.42 -6.96
CA LEU A 100 3.61 17.71 -5.86
C LEU A 100 2.89 16.48 -6.41
N ILE A 101 3.30 15.29 -5.96
CA ILE A 101 2.66 14.03 -6.31
C ILE A 101 1.54 13.75 -5.32
N TRP A 102 0.30 13.80 -5.80
CA TRP A 102 -0.89 13.41 -5.04
C TRP A 102 -1.27 11.95 -5.20
N ASP A 103 -0.85 11.33 -6.30
CA ASP A 103 -1.01 9.90 -6.52
C ASP A 103 0.01 9.36 -7.52
N ALA A 104 0.33 8.07 -7.41
CA ALA A 104 1.29 7.35 -8.24
C ALA A 104 0.76 5.91 -8.50
N ALA A 105 1.60 4.88 -8.34
CA ALA A 105 1.12 3.50 -8.40
C ALA A 105 0.03 3.23 -7.36
N ARG A 106 -1.14 2.81 -7.83
CA ARG A 106 -2.36 2.58 -7.04
C ARG A 106 -2.74 1.10 -7.08
N PRO A 107 -2.88 0.39 -5.95
CA PRO A 107 -3.36 -0.98 -5.94
C PRO A 107 -4.75 -1.07 -6.58
N ARG A 108 -5.01 -2.09 -7.40
CA ARG A 108 -6.29 -2.22 -8.12
C ARG A 108 -7.52 -2.23 -7.19
N ARG A 109 -7.38 -2.78 -5.98
CA ARG A 109 -8.43 -2.72 -4.95
C ARG A 109 -8.85 -1.28 -4.62
N ILE A 110 -7.94 -0.32 -4.68
CA ILE A 110 -8.24 1.09 -4.43
C ILE A 110 -8.95 1.73 -5.62
N GLN A 111 -8.64 1.32 -6.85
CA GLN A 111 -9.41 1.75 -8.02
C GLN A 111 -10.90 1.42 -7.87
N GLN A 112 -11.21 0.22 -7.36
CA GLN A 112 -12.58 -0.17 -7.02
C GLN A 112 -13.18 0.73 -5.93
N VAL A 113 -12.43 0.99 -4.84
CA VAL A 113 -12.89 1.91 -3.78
C VAL A 113 -13.23 3.28 -4.34
N LEU A 114 -12.37 3.87 -5.20
CA LEU A 114 -12.67 5.18 -5.80
C LEU A 114 -13.94 5.13 -6.67
N TRP A 115 -14.10 4.05 -7.44
CA TRP A 115 -15.27 3.84 -8.29
C TRP A 115 -16.57 3.68 -7.52
N ASP A 116 -16.51 3.08 -6.34
CA ASP A 116 -17.68 2.85 -5.47
C ASP A 116 -18.06 4.10 -4.68
N GLN A 117 -17.10 5.00 -4.41
CA GLN A 117 -17.32 6.21 -3.61
C GLN A 117 -17.67 7.45 -4.44
N VAL A 118 -17.44 7.42 -5.75
CA VAL A 118 -17.74 8.59 -6.60
C VAL A 118 -19.24 8.74 -6.83
N GLU A 119 -19.80 9.87 -6.39
CA GLU A 119 -21.21 10.22 -6.52
C GLU A 119 -21.53 10.79 -7.92
N ILE A 120 -21.06 10.12 -8.97
CA ILE A 120 -21.30 10.48 -10.38
C ILE A 120 -22.09 9.35 -11.05
N PRO A 121 -23.15 9.65 -11.83
CA PRO A 121 -23.90 8.64 -12.60
C PRO A 121 -22.99 7.79 -13.50
N LEU A 122 -23.31 6.50 -13.66
CA LEU A 122 -22.50 5.56 -14.45
C LEU A 122 -22.13 6.03 -15.87
N PRO A 123 -23.02 6.71 -16.64
CA PRO A 123 -22.67 7.20 -17.97
C PRO A 123 -21.50 8.20 -17.99
N GLU A 124 -21.30 8.94 -16.91
CA GLU A 124 -20.30 10.01 -16.80
C GLU A 124 -19.12 9.63 -15.90
N ARG A 125 -19.30 8.64 -15.02
CA ARG A 125 -18.32 8.23 -14.01
C ARG A 125 -16.94 7.91 -14.59
N ALA A 126 -16.92 7.22 -15.73
CA ALA A 126 -15.69 6.80 -16.41
C ALA A 126 -14.83 7.99 -16.88
N GLN A 127 -15.39 9.20 -16.96
CA GLN A 127 -14.64 10.42 -17.29
C GLN A 127 -13.76 10.89 -16.12
N TYR A 128 -14.09 10.51 -14.89
CA TYR A 128 -13.41 10.96 -13.67
C TYR A 128 -12.66 9.83 -12.96
N VAL A 129 -13.22 8.61 -12.98
CA VAL A 129 -12.63 7.42 -12.35
C VAL A 129 -12.67 6.28 -13.34
N ALA A 130 -11.50 5.73 -13.71
CA ALA A 130 -11.42 4.62 -14.64
C ALA A 130 -12.21 3.39 -14.15
N ASN A 131 -12.84 2.66 -15.08
CA ASN A 131 -13.55 1.43 -14.78
C ASN A 131 -12.58 0.39 -14.16
N PRO A 132 -12.83 -0.12 -12.95
CA PRO A 132 -11.97 -1.11 -12.29
C PRO A 132 -11.79 -2.42 -13.07
N GLU A 133 -12.74 -2.80 -13.93
CA GLU A 133 -12.66 -4.01 -14.78
C GLU A 133 -11.59 -3.88 -15.87
N THR A 134 -11.41 -2.69 -16.43
CA THR A 134 -10.32 -2.40 -17.38
C THR A 134 -9.03 -1.99 -16.67
N GLY A 135 -9.15 -1.44 -15.46
CA GLY A 135 -8.04 -0.86 -14.71
C GLY A 135 -7.71 0.57 -15.12
N SER A 136 -6.72 1.14 -14.44
CA SER A 136 -6.17 2.48 -14.66
C SER A 136 -4.67 2.39 -14.92
N ILE A 137 -4.10 3.38 -15.64
CA ILE A 137 -2.64 3.53 -15.77
C ILE A 137 -1.94 3.63 -14.41
N HIS A 138 -2.63 4.18 -13.41
CA HIS A 138 -2.16 4.20 -12.02
C HIS A 138 -1.92 2.80 -11.47
N ASN A 139 -2.64 1.76 -11.92
CA ASN A 139 -2.40 0.40 -11.46
C ASN A 139 -1.05 -0.17 -11.91
N TYR A 140 -0.38 0.50 -12.85
CA TYR A 140 0.91 0.11 -13.41
C TYR A 140 2.03 1.12 -13.10
N GLY A 141 1.73 2.21 -12.39
CA GLY A 141 2.68 3.28 -12.07
C GLY A 141 3.16 4.07 -13.28
N ALA A 142 2.32 4.19 -14.32
CA ALA A 142 2.63 4.86 -15.59
C ALA A 142 1.88 6.18 -15.74
#